data_AF-A0A2R4JXU8-F1
#
_entry.id   AF-A0A2R4JXU8-F1
#
_cell.length_a   1.000
_cell.length_b   1.000
_cell.length_c   1.000
_cell.angle_alpha   90.00
_cell.angle_beta   90.00
_cell.angle_gamma   90.00
#
_symmetry.space_group_name_H-M   'P 1'
#
loop_
_entity.id
_entity.type
_entity.pdbx_description
1 polymer ?
#
loop_
_entity_poly.entity_id
_entity_poly.type
_entity_poly.pdbx_seq_one_letter_code
_entity_poly.pdbx_strand_id
1 'polypeptide(L)'
;MTRQPEACAEPRHSRGGAGGAAPARATPGQSPVWERRPVSGRALRLLLDGDDAGRYTGRDDADSGYRLTMALAVACSQPGREWAPADFHQALIYTPTRGGWWARRLRERKGAEHAERKLTAMLAKARAFVGGTDAVTDRQDAFEKITEVRRAVETLAWPARGGKAVDQKNLAARLRLAEAAGGLDHLSAVRPLAEQMGCARSTAEASNARLARDGWLVLLEAGTGRERPSRWRLAIPPHVRELLTRAVPGQALPPQGQQLATVPDAHTAPNPTGVSRATAAAVHDGDGTAVDTAALASVMAHDACHHWAHGTSGARILACLDPAEGLAAAQIRDATALHRTTVARRLERLTADGLVLEREGLYYLAPELAGHVRLHPDEALLTRAADRRGTTGLTARRRHRHAHERAVYERYLEERAQHRAGPGPRLRLVPEGVLNPDTGELLDERWHGWDLSDPHRPTWHDNPAHGPTAPGHAACA
;
A
#
# COMPACT_ATOMS: atom_id res chain seq x y z
N MET A 1 86.73 -21.53 28.12
CA MET A 1 86.87 -21.03 26.74
C MET A 1 85.70 -20.10 26.45
N THR A 2 86.04 -18.83 26.21
CA THR A 2 85.34 -17.87 25.35
C THR A 2 84.01 -17.22 25.79
N ARG A 3 84.19 -16.06 26.45
CA ARG A 3 83.62 -14.72 26.16
C ARG A 3 82.11 -14.44 26.31
N GLN A 4 81.78 -13.63 27.32
CA GLN A 4 80.88 -12.46 27.17
C GLN A 4 81.53 -11.40 26.24
N PRO A 5 80.74 -10.46 25.67
CA PRO A 5 80.67 -9.14 26.31
C PRO A 5 79.34 -8.36 26.17
N GLU A 6 79.13 -7.43 27.12
CA GLU A 6 78.69 -6.01 26.98
C GLU A 6 77.45 -5.64 26.14
N ALA A 7 76.67 -4.58 26.39
CA ALA A 7 76.42 -3.59 27.45
C ALA A 7 75.44 -2.59 26.80
N CYS A 8 74.52 -1.96 27.55
CA CYS A 8 74.14 -0.54 27.39
C CYS A 8 72.99 -0.13 28.32
N ALA A 9 73.39 0.57 29.39
CA ALA A 9 72.87 1.83 29.92
C ALA A 9 71.37 2.20 29.86
N GLU A 10 70.90 2.61 31.06
CA GLU A 10 69.71 3.43 31.32
C GLU A 10 69.68 4.76 30.52
N PRO A 11 68.53 5.45 30.49
CA PRO A 11 68.40 6.53 31.47
C PRO A 11 67.02 6.62 32.15
N ARG A 12 67.07 7.03 33.41
CA ARG A 12 65.96 7.49 34.23
C ARG A 12 65.39 8.80 33.69
N HIS A 13 64.07 8.89 33.55
CA HIS A 13 63.36 10.14 33.74
C HIS A 13 62.05 9.96 34.52
N SER A 14 61.89 10.93 35.42
CA SER A 14 60.92 11.10 36.47
C SER A 14 59.54 11.59 36.01
N ARG A 15 58.52 11.15 36.76
CA ARG A 15 57.32 11.90 37.21
C ARG A 15 56.47 12.63 36.15
N GLY A 16 55.25 12.13 35.96
CA GLY A 16 54.08 12.90 35.58
C GLY A 16 52.82 12.23 36.12
N GLY A 17 52.26 12.76 37.21
CA GLY A 17 51.08 12.22 37.86
C GLY A 17 49.83 12.36 36.99
N ALA A 18 49.22 11.24 36.64
CA ALA A 18 47.84 11.20 36.16
C ALA A 18 46.94 10.97 37.38
N GLY A 19 46.31 12.05 37.85
CA GLY A 19 45.20 11.97 38.79
C GLY A 19 44.07 11.19 38.14
N GLY A 20 43.96 9.91 38.50
CA GLY A 20 42.79 9.10 38.20
C GLY A 20 41.60 9.69 38.93
N ALA A 21 40.77 10.45 38.21
CA ALA A 21 39.43 10.76 38.66
C ALA A 21 38.69 9.42 38.79
N ALA A 22 38.48 9.00 40.03
CA ALA A 22 37.66 7.85 40.36
C ALA A 22 36.28 8.01 39.69
N PRO A 23 35.73 6.98 39.04
CA PRO A 23 34.38 7.04 38.51
C PRO A 23 33.44 7.34 39.68
N ALA A 24 32.65 8.41 39.54
CA ALA A 24 31.61 8.76 40.48
C ALA A 24 30.77 7.52 40.78
N ARG A 25 30.76 7.11 42.05
CA ARG A 25 29.90 6.03 42.54
C ARG A 25 28.47 6.33 42.13
N ALA A 26 27.93 5.52 41.22
CA ALA A 26 26.53 5.57 40.83
C ALA A 26 25.67 5.39 42.09
N THR A 27 24.79 6.35 42.34
CA THR A 27 23.81 6.28 43.42
C THR A 27 22.96 5.02 43.24
N PRO A 28 22.89 4.11 44.22
CA PRO A 28 22.08 2.92 44.11
C PRO A 28 20.58 3.30 44.12
N GLY A 29 19.82 2.81 43.13
CA GLY A 29 18.40 2.53 43.32
C GLY A 29 17.35 3.27 42.48
N GLN A 30 17.69 3.97 41.39
CA GLN A 30 16.64 4.44 40.47
C GLN A 30 16.73 3.73 39.12
N SER A 31 15.82 2.79 38.89
CA SER A 31 15.58 2.20 37.58
C SER A 31 15.38 3.31 36.53
N PRO A 32 16.02 3.19 35.36
CA PRO A 32 15.80 4.10 34.25
C PRO A 32 14.32 4.33 33.95
N VAL A 33 13.98 5.54 33.49
CA VAL A 33 12.59 5.93 33.19
C VAL A 33 11.88 4.91 32.30
N TRP A 34 12.56 4.40 31.27
CA TRP A 34 12.00 3.45 30.31
C TRP A 34 11.74 2.04 30.88
N GLU A 35 12.31 1.69 32.04
CA GLU A 35 11.94 0.46 32.75
C GLU A 35 10.64 0.64 33.53
N ARG A 36 10.43 1.85 34.09
CA ARG A 36 9.20 2.21 34.83
C ARG A 36 8.04 2.59 33.91
N ARG A 37 8.36 3.15 32.75
CA ARG A 37 7.43 3.65 31.73
C ARG A 37 7.87 3.11 30.36
N PRO A 38 7.52 1.87 30.03
CA PRO A 38 7.99 1.23 28.81
C PRO A 38 7.55 2.01 27.57
N VAL A 39 8.50 2.22 26.66
CA VAL A 39 8.27 2.74 25.31
C VAL A 39 8.47 1.61 24.30
N SER A 40 8.02 1.81 23.05
CA SER A 40 8.23 0.80 22.01
C SER A 40 9.73 0.49 21.84
N GLY A 41 10.07 -0.75 21.50
CA GLY A 41 11.47 -1.16 21.35
C GLY A 41 12.25 -0.35 20.28
N ARG A 42 11.54 0.25 19.31
CA ARG A 42 12.12 1.19 18.34
C ARG A 42 12.43 2.54 18.98
N ALA A 43 11.52 3.07 19.81
CA ALA A 43 11.75 4.31 20.53
C ALA A 43 12.84 4.16 21.59
N LEU A 44 12.91 3.00 22.25
CA LEU A 44 13.99 2.68 23.19
C LEU A 44 15.34 2.67 22.48
N ARG A 45 15.47 1.99 21.35
CA ARG A 45 16.70 2.04 20.53
C ARG A 45 17.03 3.46 20.07
N LEU A 46 16.04 4.21 19.61
CA LEU A 46 16.24 5.61 19.21
C LEU A 46 16.73 6.48 20.39
N LEU A 47 16.26 6.21 21.60
CA LEU A 47 16.69 6.90 22.82
C LEU A 47 18.12 6.49 23.20
N LEU A 48 18.42 5.20 23.24
CA LEU A 48 19.72 4.68 23.71
C LEU A 48 20.84 4.89 22.69
N ASP A 49 20.58 4.51 21.44
CA ASP A 49 21.57 4.40 20.38
C ASP A 49 21.61 5.66 19.49
N GLY A 50 20.52 6.44 19.47
CA GLY A 50 20.36 7.60 18.59
C GLY A 50 19.80 7.23 17.22
N ASP A 51 20.01 8.09 16.22
CA ASP A 51 19.56 7.87 14.84
C ASP A 51 20.63 7.17 13.98
N ASP A 52 21.01 5.95 14.34
CA ASP A 52 22.02 5.20 13.56
C ASP A 52 21.59 4.92 12.10
N ALA A 53 20.28 4.99 11.83
CA ALA A 53 19.71 4.76 10.50
C ALA A 53 19.54 6.05 9.66
N GLY A 54 19.91 7.21 10.18
CA GLY A 54 19.83 8.50 9.49
C GLY A 54 18.41 8.95 9.10
N ARG A 55 17.36 8.43 9.75
CA ARG A 55 15.94 8.70 9.42
C ARG A 55 15.49 10.10 9.79
N TYR A 56 16.17 10.74 10.73
CA TYR A 56 15.88 12.05 11.27
C TYR A 56 16.96 13.07 10.92
N THR A 57 17.76 12.79 9.89
CA THR A 57 18.73 13.74 9.34
C THR A 57 18.05 15.04 8.94
N GLY A 58 18.60 16.14 9.43
CA GLY A 58 18.19 17.51 9.15
C GLY A 58 19.23 18.24 8.32
N ARG A 59 19.00 19.53 8.07
CA ARG A 59 19.95 20.38 7.34
C ARG A 59 21.27 20.58 8.10
N ASP A 60 21.21 20.50 9.42
CA ASP A 60 22.33 20.60 10.34
C ASP A 60 22.10 19.71 11.57
N ASP A 61 23.08 19.66 12.47
CA ASP A 61 23.01 18.89 13.71
C ASP A 61 21.85 19.32 14.62
N ALA A 62 21.49 20.60 14.61
CA ALA A 62 20.45 21.14 15.48
C ALA A 62 19.05 20.73 14.99
N ASP A 63 18.82 20.76 13.67
CA ASP A 63 17.62 20.25 13.01
C ASP A 63 17.51 18.74 13.18
N SER A 64 18.62 18.01 13.00
CA SER A 64 18.66 16.55 13.21
C SER A 64 18.27 16.17 14.64
N GLY A 65 18.89 16.83 15.63
CA GLY A 65 18.60 16.62 17.04
C GLY A 65 17.17 17.02 17.42
N TYR A 66 16.64 18.10 16.85
CA TYR A 66 15.25 18.51 17.05
C TYR A 66 14.27 17.47 16.48
N ARG A 67 14.49 16.96 15.27
CA ARG A 67 13.65 15.92 14.63
C ARG A 67 13.64 14.62 15.41
N LEU A 68 14.82 14.15 15.83
CA LEU A 68 14.93 12.97 16.69
C LEU A 68 14.19 13.17 18.01
N THR A 69 14.35 14.34 18.65
CA THR A 69 13.69 14.64 19.93
C THR A 69 12.17 14.72 19.76
N MET A 70 11.67 15.28 18.65
CA MET A 70 10.23 15.25 18.33
C MET A 70 9.71 13.83 18.10
N ALA A 71 10.47 12.97 17.42
CA ALA A 71 10.07 11.58 17.22
C ALA A 71 9.97 10.81 18.54
N LEU A 72 10.91 11.04 19.46
CA LEU A 72 10.84 10.51 20.83
C LEU A 72 9.64 11.10 21.59
N ALA A 73 9.37 12.40 21.46
CA ALA A 73 8.20 13.03 22.09
C ALA A 73 6.89 12.39 21.59
N VAL A 74 6.77 12.11 20.29
CA VAL A 74 5.60 11.38 19.73
C VAL A 74 5.50 9.98 20.31
N ALA A 75 6.60 9.23 20.37
CA ALA A 75 6.58 7.89 20.95
C ALA A 75 6.19 7.86 22.44
N CYS A 76 6.55 8.90 23.19
CA CYS A 76 6.23 9.07 24.62
C CYS A 76 4.87 9.74 24.88
N SER A 77 4.16 10.15 23.83
CA SER A 77 2.83 10.79 23.91
C SER A 77 1.71 9.85 23.49
N GLN A 78 2.00 8.57 23.27
CA GLN A 78 0.99 7.58 22.85
C GLN A 78 0.03 7.26 24.00
N PRO A 79 -1.29 7.14 23.75
CA PRO A 79 -2.27 6.71 24.74
C PRO A 79 -1.83 5.44 25.47
N GLY A 80 -2.01 5.41 26.79
CA GLY A 80 -1.62 4.26 27.63
C GLY A 80 -0.10 4.12 27.90
N ARG A 81 0.75 4.90 27.23
CA ARG A 81 2.22 4.94 27.45
C ARG A 81 2.74 6.37 27.62
N GLU A 82 1.89 7.26 28.10
CA GLU A 82 2.18 8.69 28.19
C GLU A 82 3.21 8.99 29.29
N TRP A 83 4.32 9.60 28.90
CA TRP A 83 5.33 10.06 29.85
C TRP A 83 4.94 11.43 30.43
N ALA A 84 5.19 11.63 31.72
CA ALA A 84 5.14 12.97 32.29
C ALA A 84 6.28 13.83 31.71
N PRO A 85 6.16 15.18 31.69
CA PRO A 85 7.28 16.05 31.34
C PRO A 85 8.56 15.72 32.11
N ALA A 86 8.45 15.44 33.42
CA ALA A 86 9.58 15.06 34.25
C ALA A 86 10.26 13.76 33.81
N ASP A 87 9.49 12.73 33.40
CA ASP A 87 10.03 11.48 32.86
C ASP A 87 10.81 11.74 31.55
N PHE A 88 10.26 12.60 30.69
CA PHE A 88 10.88 12.98 29.43
C PHE A 88 12.16 13.81 29.65
N HIS A 89 12.18 14.71 30.63
CA HIS A 89 13.38 15.45 31.05
C HIS A 89 14.43 14.51 31.61
N GLN A 90 14.02 13.60 32.51
CA GLN A 90 14.91 12.63 33.12
C GLN A 90 15.62 11.78 32.05
N ALA A 91 14.87 11.26 31.08
CA ALA A 91 15.44 10.42 30.02
C ALA A 91 16.39 11.17 29.05
N LEU A 92 16.11 12.43 28.74
CA LEU A 92 16.87 13.18 27.72
C LEU A 92 17.99 14.05 28.30
N ILE A 93 17.73 14.70 29.45
CA ILE A 93 18.67 15.64 30.07
C ILE A 93 19.53 14.96 31.13
N TYR A 94 18.90 14.21 32.04
CA TYR A 94 19.54 13.72 33.26
C TYR A 94 20.13 12.31 33.11
N THR A 95 19.73 11.57 32.08
CA THR A 95 20.31 10.27 31.73
C THR A 95 21.17 10.40 30.46
N PRO A 96 22.44 9.95 30.45
CA PRO A 96 23.37 10.16 29.34
C PRO A 96 23.15 9.18 28.17
N THR A 97 21.98 9.24 27.54
CA THR A 97 21.61 8.43 26.36
C THR A 97 21.98 9.12 25.05
N ARG A 98 22.29 8.41 23.95
CA ARG A 98 22.68 9.08 22.68
C ARG A 98 21.53 9.91 22.10
N GLY A 99 20.30 9.44 22.19
CA GLY A 99 19.10 10.18 21.79
C GLY A 99 18.84 11.46 22.60
N GLY A 100 19.36 11.54 23.83
CA GLY A 100 19.28 12.76 24.66
C GLY A 100 20.35 13.82 24.36
N TRP A 101 21.30 13.57 23.45
CA TRP A 101 22.44 14.46 23.21
C TRP A 101 22.04 15.90 22.89
N TRP A 102 21.04 16.08 22.02
CA TRP A 102 20.57 17.42 21.63
C TRP A 102 19.99 18.19 22.80
N ALA A 103 19.20 17.52 23.66
CA ALA A 103 18.63 18.12 24.85
C ALA A 103 19.71 18.56 25.85
N ARG A 104 20.77 17.76 26.03
CA ARG A 104 21.90 18.11 26.89
C ARG A 104 22.71 19.28 26.32
N ARG A 105 22.98 19.30 25.02
CA ARG A 105 23.65 20.43 24.34
C ARG A 105 22.80 21.70 24.40
N LEU A 106 21.47 21.58 24.31
CA LEU A 106 20.55 22.71 24.51
C LEU A 106 20.64 23.26 25.93
N ARG A 107 20.67 22.38 26.95
CA ARG A 107 20.86 22.75 28.36
C ARG A 107 22.20 23.45 28.59
N GLU A 108 23.29 22.93 28.06
CA GLU A 108 24.63 23.55 28.18
C GLU A 108 24.66 24.96 27.59
N ARG A 109 24.01 25.16 26.42
CA ARG A 109 24.02 26.44 25.71
C ARG A 109 23.04 27.48 26.25
N LYS A 110 21.90 27.06 26.78
CA LYS A 110 20.76 27.94 27.10
C LYS A 110 20.25 27.83 28.54
N GLY A 111 20.85 26.95 29.35
CA GLY A 111 20.44 26.69 30.73
C GLY A 111 19.38 25.60 30.86
N ALA A 112 19.27 25.03 32.07
CA ALA A 112 18.37 23.93 32.39
C ALA A 112 16.90 24.30 32.20
N GLU A 113 16.46 25.43 32.75
CA GLU A 113 15.08 25.90 32.68
C GLU A 113 14.61 26.11 31.22
N HIS A 114 15.49 26.61 30.34
CA HIS A 114 15.16 26.76 28.92
C HIS A 114 14.99 25.40 28.24
N ALA A 115 15.88 24.46 28.48
CA ALA A 115 15.81 23.12 27.90
C ALA A 115 14.54 22.37 28.38
N GLU A 116 14.24 22.39 29.67
CA GLU A 116 13.04 21.74 30.23
C GLU A 116 11.74 22.34 29.67
N ARG A 117 11.63 23.67 29.59
CA ARG A 117 10.48 24.32 28.95
C ARG A 117 10.35 23.93 27.48
N LYS A 118 11.46 23.87 26.74
CA LYS A 118 11.45 23.50 25.33
C LYS A 118 11.00 22.05 25.13
N LEU A 119 11.51 21.11 25.92
CA LEU A 119 11.10 19.70 25.87
C LEU A 119 9.64 19.51 26.26
N THR A 120 9.17 20.24 27.27
CA THR A 120 7.75 20.22 27.67
C THR A 120 6.84 20.70 26.55
N ALA A 121 7.22 21.78 25.87
CA ALA A 121 6.48 22.28 24.70
C ALA A 121 6.49 21.28 23.53
N MET A 122 7.61 20.58 23.30
CA MET A 122 7.70 19.52 22.29
C MET A 122 6.80 18.33 22.62
N LEU A 123 6.76 17.91 23.90
CA LEU A 123 5.88 16.84 24.37
C LEU A 123 4.39 17.23 24.26
N ALA A 124 4.03 18.46 24.63
CA ALA A 124 2.67 18.98 24.46
C ALA A 124 2.26 19.03 22.98
N LYS A 125 3.17 19.48 22.09
CA LYS A 125 2.94 19.48 20.64
C LYS A 125 2.76 18.06 20.10
N ALA A 126 3.55 17.11 20.58
CA ALA A 126 3.44 15.71 20.22
C ALA A 126 2.10 15.11 20.69
N ARG A 127 1.65 15.39 21.91
CA ARG A 127 0.32 15.00 22.41
C ARG A 127 -0.82 15.54 21.57
N ALA A 128 -0.77 16.83 21.22
CA ALA A 128 -1.79 17.43 20.35
C ALA A 128 -1.83 16.76 18.97
N PHE A 129 -0.66 16.43 18.42
CA PHE A 129 -0.55 15.69 17.16
C PHE A 129 -1.11 14.26 17.28
N VAL A 130 -0.76 13.53 18.34
CA VAL A 130 -1.23 12.17 18.59
C VAL A 130 -2.73 12.14 18.86
N GLY A 131 -3.28 13.10 19.61
CA GLY A 131 -4.72 13.19 19.87
C GLY A 131 -5.56 13.59 18.65
N GLY A 132 -4.96 14.23 17.65
CA GLY A 132 -5.64 14.61 16.40
C GLY A 132 -5.61 13.55 15.30
N THR A 133 -4.88 12.45 15.51
CA THR A 133 -4.77 11.35 14.55
C THR A 133 -5.27 10.09 15.25
N ASP A 134 -6.13 9.26 14.64
CA ASP A 134 -6.46 7.94 15.21
C ASP A 134 -5.16 7.14 15.34
N ALA A 135 -4.52 7.21 16.50
CA ALA A 135 -3.12 6.86 16.64
C ALA A 135 -2.97 5.36 16.37
N VAL A 136 -2.12 5.03 15.41
CA VAL A 136 -1.54 3.70 15.29
C VAL A 136 -0.29 3.78 16.15
N THR A 137 -0.43 3.43 17.44
CA THR A 137 0.60 3.71 18.45
C THR A 137 1.81 2.78 18.31
N ASP A 138 1.60 1.60 17.72
CA ASP A 138 2.66 0.68 17.32
C ASP A 138 2.26 -0.25 16.14
N ARG A 139 3.14 -1.19 15.79
CA ARG A 139 2.90 -2.17 14.71
C ARG A 139 1.72 -3.08 15.01
N GLN A 140 1.43 -3.34 16.29
CA GLN A 140 0.31 -4.17 16.70
C GLN A 140 -1.01 -3.47 16.42
N ASP A 141 -1.14 -2.19 16.80
CA ASP A 141 -2.31 -1.37 16.46
C ASP A 141 -2.56 -1.32 14.94
N ALA A 142 -1.48 -1.29 14.15
CA ALA A 142 -1.59 -1.28 12.70
C ALA A 142 -2.21 -2.58 12.18
N PHE A 143 -1.77 -3.71 12.73
CA PHE A 143 -2.33 -5.02 12.41
C PHE A 143 -3.75 -5.19 12.95
N GLU A 144 -4.07 -4.64 14.11
CA GLU A 144 -5.43 -4.64 14.65
C GLU A 144 -6.38 -3.88 13.73
N LYS A 145 -6.01 -2.70 13.25
CA LYS A 145 -6.80 -1.95 12.27
C LYS A 145 -6.93 -2.67 10.93
N ILE A 146 -5.87 -3.33 10.45
CA ILE A 146 -5.95 -4.18 9.26
C ILE A 146 -6.91 -5.35 9.49
N THR A 147 -6.85 -5.97 10.67
CA THR A 147 -7.73 -7.07 11.08
C THR A 147 -9.18 -6.61 11.18
N GLU A 148 -9.43 -5.40 11.68
CA GLU A 148 -10.76 -4.77 11.72
C GLU A 148 -11.33 -4.60 10.30
N VAL A 149 -10.55 -4.02 9.39
CA VAL A 149 -10.96 -3.86 7.98
C VAL A 149 -11.17 -5.22 7.33
N ARG A 150 -10.28 -6.17 7.56
CA ARG A 150 -10.38 -7.54 7.05
C ARG A 150 -11.69 -8.19 7.50
N ARG A 151 -11.98 -8.18 8.80
CA ARG A 151 -13.23 -8.70 9.36
C ARG A 151 -14.45 -8.01 8.76
N ALA A 152 -14.42 -6.68 8.59
CA ALA A 152 -15.50 -5.94 7.95
C ALA A 152 -15.74 -6.40 6.51
N VAL A 153 -14.68 -6.62 5.73
CA VAL A 153 -14.79 -7.14 4.35
C VAL A 153 -15.33 -8.56 4.34
N GLU A 154 -14.87 -9.42 5.24
CA GLU A 154 -15.23 -10.84 5.30
C GLU A 154 -16.67 -11.07 5.77
N THR A 155 -17.18 -10.20 6.65
CA THR A 155 -18.54 -10.27 7.18
C THR A 155 -19.61 -9.88 6.14
N LEU A 156 -19.23 -9.12 5.11
CA LEU A 156 -20.19 -8.62 4.12
C LEU A 156 -20.43 -9.60 2.97
N ALA A 157 -21.67 -9.63 2.49
CA ALA A 157 -22.01 -10.32 1.26
C ALA A 157 -21.53 -9.53 0.02
N TRP A 158 -20.66 -10.15 -0.79
CA TRP A 158 -20.17 -9.59 -2.05
C TRP A 158 -20.78 -10.30 -3.26
N PRO A 159 -21.99 -9.90 -3.71
CA PRO A 159 -22.65 -10.57 -4.83
C PRO A 159 -21.85 -10.39 -6.13
N ALA A 160 -21.96 -11.34 -7.06
CA ALA A 160 -21.29 -11.22 -8.36
C ALA A 160 -21.84 -10.07 -9.22
N ARG A 161 -23.12 -9.73 -9.04
CA ARG A 161 -23.81 -8.66 -9.79
C ARG A 161 -23.19 -7.29 -9.47
N GLY A 162 -23.05 -6.45 -10.50
CA GLY A 162 -22.55 -5.08 -10.35
C GLY A 162 -21.05 -4.96 -10.06
N GLY A 163 -20.28 -6.06 -10.13
CA GLY A 163 -18.83 -6.04 -9.93
C GLY A 163 -18.37 -6.15 -8.46
N LYS A 164 -19.28 -6.33 -7.49
CA LYS A 164 -18.92 -6.42 -6.07
C LYS A 164 -17.98 -7.59 -5.75
N ALA A 165 -18.11 -8.74 -6.43
CA ALA A 165 -17.12 -9.82 -6.29
C ALA A 165 -15.70 -9.43 -6.75
N VAL A 166 -15.57 -8.49 -7.70
CA VAL A 166 -14.26 -7.93 -8.09
C VAL A 166 -13.78 -6.93 -7.05
N ASP A 167 -14.69 -6.18 -6.43
CA ASP A 167 -14.37 -5.24 -5.35
C ASP A 167 -13.82 -5.98 -4.12
N GLN A 168 -14.37 -7.15 -3.77
CA GLN A 168 -13.78 -8.03 -2.75
C GLN A 168 -12.36 -8.45 -3.11
N LYS A 169 -12.09 -8.83 -4.38
CA LYS A 169 -10.73 -9.16 -4.84
C LYS A 169 -9.78 -7.98 -4.72
N ASN A 170 -10.24 -6.77 -5.04
CA ASN A 170 -9.44 -5.56 -4.92
C ASN A 170 -9.06 -5.28 -3.46
N LEU A 171 -10.04 -5.35 -2.55
CA LEU A 171 -9.82 -5.19 -1.11
C LEU A 171 -8.89 -6.27 -0.57
N ALA A 172 -9.05 -7.53 -0.99
CA ALA A 172 -8.16 -8.63 -0.64
C ALA A 172 -6.70 -8.39 -1.08
N ALA A 173 -6.48 -7.90 -2.30
CA ALA A 173 -5.13 -7.51 -2.77
C ALA A 173 -4.56 -6.35 -1.94
N ARG A 174 -5.37 -5.33 -1.66
CA ARG A 174 -4.93 -4.14 -0.90
C ARG A 174 -4.69 -4.42 0.57
N LEU A 175 -5.42 -5.34 1.18
CA LEU A 175 -5.13 -5.82 2.53
C LEU A 175 -3.73 -6.42 2.61
N ARG A 176 -3.29 -7.19 1.60
CA ARG A 176 -1.90 -7.68 1.54
C ARG A 176 -0.88 -6.54 1.38
N LEU A 177 -1.20 -5.51 0.59
CA LEU A 177 -0.34 -4.32 0.47
C LEU A 177 -0.25 -3.55 1.79
N ALA A 178 -1.36 -3.41 2.50
CA ALA A 178 -1.45 -2.76 3.82
C ALA A 178 -0.65 -3.54 4.88
N GLU A 179 -0.73 -4.87 4.89
CA GLU A 179 0.09 -5.74 5.76
C GLU A 179 1.57 -5.58 5.49
N ALA A 180 1.98 -5.56 4.22
CA ALA A 180 3.36 -5.35 3.83
C ALA A 180 3.85 -3.93 4.20
N ALA A 181 2.98 -2.92 4.08
CA ALA A 181 3.26 -1.55 4.46
C ALA A 181 3.24 -1.33 5.99
N GLY A 182 2.67 -2.26 6.76
CA GLY A 182 2.50 -2.15 8.21
C GLY A 182 1.46 -1.11 8.62
N GLY A 183 0.40 -0.93 7.83
CA GLY A 183 -0.71 -0.03 8.12
C GLY A 183 -1.72 0.10 6.98
N LEU A 184 -2.85 0.78 7.22
CA LEU A 184 -3.92 0.95 6.23
C LEU A 184 -3.53 1.82 5.02
N ASP A 185 -2.51 2.67 5.19
CA ASP A 185 -1.92 3.47 4.13
C ASP A 185 -0.99 2.59 3.28
N HIS A 186 -1.21 2.59 1.97
CA HIS A 186 -0.40 1.80 1.06
C HIS A 186 -0.26 2.50 -0.30
N LEU A 187 0.84 2.18 -0.98
CA LEU A 187 1.09 2.63 -2.35
C LEU A 187 0.47 1.62 -3.33
N SER A 188 -0.25 2.11 -4.33
CA SER A 188 -0.82 1.25 -5.36
C SER A 188 -0.80 1.92 -6.72
N ALA A 189 -0.23 1.22 -7.69
CA ALA A 189 -0.40 1.50 -9.12
C ALA A 189 -1.42 0.52 -9.70
N VAL A 190 -2.26 1.02 -10.62
CA VAL A 190 -3.40 0.26 -11.15
C VAL A 190 -2.98 -1.04 -11.84
N ARG A 191 -1.90 -1.04 -12.63
CA ARG A 191 -1.46 -2.23 -13.38
C ARG A 191 -0.94 -3.35 -12.46
N PRO A 192 0.01 -3.11 -11.54
CA PRO A 192 0.40 -4.12 -10.54
C PRO A 192 -0.77 -4.63 -9.72
N LEU A 193 -1.71 -3.75 -9.33
CA LEU A 193 -2.91 -4.15 -8.62
C LEU A 193 -3.78 -5.09 -9.47
N ALA A 194 -4.01 -4.76 -10.75
CA ALA A 194 -4.78 -5.61 -11.65
C ALA A 194 -4.13 -6.99 -11.84
N GLU A 195 -2.79 -7.06 -11.88
CA GLU A 195 -2.04 -8.32 -11.92
C GLU A 195 -2.21 -9.15 -10.64
N GLN A 196 -2.12 -8.51 -9.46
CA GLN A 196 -2.38 -9.16 -8.17
C GLN A 196 -3.82 -9.64 -8.03
N MET A 197 -4.77 -8.91 -8.63
CA MET A 197 -6.17 -9.33 -8.70
C MET A 197 -6.42 -10.38 -9.80
N GLY A 198 -5.47 -10.66 -10.68
CA GLY A 198 -5.70 -11.54 -11.83
C GLY A 198 -6.78 -11.02 -12.80
N CYS A 199 -6.98 -9.70 -12.94
CA CYS A 199 -7.94 -9.10 -13.88
C CYS A 199 -7.30 -8.14 -14.90
N ALA A 200 -8.11 -7.54 -15.76
CA ALA A 200 -7.69 -6.48 -16.67
C ALA A 200 -7.51 -5.14 -15.94
N ARG A 201 -6.70 -4.24 -16.50
CA ARG A 201 -6.48 -2.89 -15.96
C ARG A 201 -7.78 -2.11 -15.78
N SER A 202 -8.61 -2.04 -16.82
CA SER A 202 -9.90 -1.32 -16.80
C SER A 202 -10.85 -1.86 -15.73
N THR A 203 -10.80 -3.17 -15.46
CA THR A 203 -11.57 -3.81 -14.38
C THR A 203 -11.11 -3.33 -13.00
N ALA A 204 -9.80 -3.19 -12.78
CA ALA A 204 -9.26 -2.64 -11.54
C ALA A 204 -9.56 -1.14 -11.38
N GLU A 205 -9.52 -0.35 -12.46
CA GLU A 205 -9.90 1.08 -12.44
C GLU A 205 -11.38 1.26 -12.07
N ALA A 206 -12.27 0.50 -12.72
CA ALA A 206 -13.69 0.53 -12.41
C ALA A 206 -13.98 0.11 -10.95
N SER A 207 -13.25 -0.89 -10.45
CA SER A 207 -13.33 -1.32 -9.05
C SER A 207 -12.83 -0.25 -8.08
N ASN A 208 -11.68 0.37 -8.36
CA ASN A 208 -11.15 1.48 -7.57
C ASN A 208 -12.16 2.65 -7.49
N ALA A 209 -12.78 3.00 -8.62
CA ALA A 209 -13.78 4.07 -8.66
C ALA A 209 -15.02 3.75 -7.82
N ARG A 210 -15.51 2.50 -7.87
CA ARG A 210 -16.63 2.05 -7.02
C ARG A 210 -16.25 2.07 -5.54
N LEU A 211 -15.13 1.44 -5.18
CA LEU A 211 -14.67 1.37 -3.79
C LEU A 211 -14.35 2.74 -3.19
N ALA A 212 -13.82 3.68 -3.99
CA ALA A 212 -13.62 5.06 -3.55
C ALA A 212 -14.95 5.79 -3.34
N ARG A 213 -15.91 5.63 -4.26
CA ARG A 213 -17.26 6.18 -4.10
C ARG A 213 -17.98 5.62 -2.87
N ASP A 214 -17.82 4.33 -2.61
CA ASP A 214 -18.46 3.63 -1.50
C ASP A 214 -17.74 3.87 -0.15
N GLY A 215 -16.60 4.60 -0.15
CA GLY A 215 -15.86 4.98 1.05
C GLY A 215 -14.88 3.93 1.59
N TRP A 216 -14.64 2.85 0.86
CA TRP A 216 -13.66 1.83 1.23
C TRP A 216 -12.22 2.26 0.95
N LEU A 217 -12.04 3.11 -0.07
CA LEU A 217 -10.75 3.66 -0.47
C LEU A 217 -10.74 5.18 -0.35
N VAL A 218 -9.76 5.71 0.36
CA VAL A 218 -9.49 7.15 0.42
C VAL A 218 -8.20 7.44 -0.33
N LEU A 219 -8.28 8.27 -1.36
CA LEU A 219 -7.09 8.75 -2.08
C LEU A 219 -6.42 9.83 -1.23
N LEU A 220 -5.21 9.53 -0.73
CA LEU A 220 -4.43 10.48 0.06
C LEU A 220 -3.56 11.36 -0.84
N GLU A 221 -2.93 10.75 -1.84
CA GLU A 221 -2.06 11.44 -2.80
C GLU A 221 -2.23 10.81 -4.18
N ALA A 222 -2.61 11.62 -5.16
CA ALA A 222 -2.65 11.20 -6.54
C ALA A 222 -1.21 11.06 -7.05
N GLY A 223 -0.86 9.88 -7.57
CA GLY A 223 0.43 9.66 -8.21
C GLY A 223 0.53 10.49 -9.49
N THR A 224 1.31 11.57 -9.47
CA THR A 224 1.58 12.39 -10.66
C THR A 224 2.83 11.87 -11.37
N GLY A 225 2.68 11.21 -12.52
CA GLY A 225 3.77 10.89 -13.43
C GLY A 225 4.27 9.43 -13.46
N ARG A 226 5.46 9.24 -14.04
CA ARG A 226 6.08 7.99 -14.51
C ARG A 226 6.19 6.88 -13.45
N GLU A 227 6.44 7.23 -12.19
CA GLU A 227 6.92 6.27 -11.18
C GLU A 227 6.26 6.39 -9.81
N ARG A 228 5.35 7.34 -9.62
CA ARG A 228 4.72 7.56 -8.33
C ARG A 228 3.41 6.80 -8.26
N PRO A 229 3.34 5.63 -7.60
CA PRO A 229 2.05 5.02 -7.30
C PRO A 229 1.21 5.99 -6.48
N SER A 230 -0.11 5.93 -6.65
CA SER A 230 -1.01 6.72 -5.82
C SER A 230 -0.98 6.17 -4.39
N ARG A 231 -1.04 7.06 -3.40
CA ARG A 231 -1.13 6.69 -1.99
C ARG A 231 -2.60 6.60 -1.61
N TRP A 232 -3.00 5.42 -1.14
CA TRP A 232 -4.37 5.12 -0.75
C TRP A 232 -4.41 4.74 0.73
N ARG A 233 -5.57 4.94 1.36
CA ARG A 233 -5.91 4.40 2.68
C ARG A 233 -7.11 3.50 2.56
N LEU A 234 -7.04 2.32 3.18
CA LEU A 234 -8.22 1.49 3.44
C LEU A 234 -9.03 2.11 4.58
N ALA A 235 -10.36 2.14 4.43
CA ALA A 235 -11.28 2.60 5.45
C ALA A 235 -12.52 1.70 5.49
N ILE A 236 -13.17 1.63 6.65
CA ILE A 236 -14.50 1.04 6.77
C ILE A 236 -15.52 2.17 6.55
N PRO A 237 -16.39 2.09 5.53
CA PRO A 237 -17.40 3.10 5.31
C PRO A 237 -18.30 3.30 6.55
N PRO A 238 -18.77 4.53 6.86
CA PRO A 238 -19.61 4.77 8.03
C PRO A 238 -20.86 3.88 8.08
N HIS A 239 -21.54 3.70 6.95
CA HIS A 239 -22.72 2.84 6.86
C HIS A 239 -22.40 1.36 7.13
N VAL A 240 -21.19 0.88 6.80
CA VAL A 240 -20.74 -0.47 7.13
C VAL A 240 -20.44 -0.57 8.62
N ARG A 241 -19.79 0.45 9.20
CA ARG A 241 -19.53 0.50 10.64
C ARG A 241 -20.83 0.47 11.45
N GLU A 242 -21.84 1.22 11.04
CA GLU A 242 -23.18 1.18 11.65
C GLU A 242 -23.86 -0.20 11.53
N LEU A 243 -23.66 -0.88 10.40
CA LEU A 243 -24.18 -2.25 10.24
C LEU A 243 -23.45 -3.24 11.15
N LEU A 244 -22.13 -3.14 11.24
CA LEU A 244 -21.32 -4.01 12.10
C LEU A 244 -21.61 -3.79 13.60
N THR A 245 -21.89 -2.56 14.03
CA THR A 245 -22.29 -2.29 15.43
C THR A 245 -23.68 -2.80 15.76
N ARG A 246 -24.57 -2.89 14.76
CA ARG A 246 -25.92 -3.48 14.92
C ARG A 246 -25.93 -4.99 14.74
N ALA A 247 -24.90 -5.57 14.15
CA ALA A 247 -24.79 -7.01 13.96
C ALA A 247 -24.61 -7.68 15.33
N VAL A 248 -25.50 -8.61 15.67
CA VAL A 248 -25.29 -9.51 16.79
C VAL A 248 -24.09 -10.40 16.46
N PRO A 249 -23.11 -10.58 17.36
CA PRO A 249 -22.02 -11.53 17.15
C PRO A 249 -22.57 -12.89 16.71
N GLY A 250 -22.03 -13.45 15.61
CA GLY A 250 -22.49 -14.73 15.04
C GLY A 250 -23.58 -14.64 13.98
N GLN A 251 -24.17 -13.45 13.73
CA GLN A 251 -25.19 -13.28 12.70
C GLN A 251 -24.61 -12.67 11.41
N ALA A 252 -24.68 -13.41 10.29
CA ALA A 252 -24.31 -12.88 8.99
C ALA A 252 -25.23 -11.69 8.63
N LEU A 253 -24.63 -10.57 8.24
CA LEU A 253 -25.40 -9.40 7.81
C LEU A 253 -26.20 -9.75 6.55
N PRO A 254 -27.51 -9.44 6.49
CA PRO A 254 -28.30 -9.69 5.29
C PRO A 254 -27.65 -8.97 4.11
N PRO A 255 -27.72 -9.54 2.88
CA PRO A 255 -27.20 -8.87 1.70
C PRO A 255 -27.82 -7.49 1.63
N GLN A 256 -26.97 -6.45 1.54
CA GLN A 256 -27.44 -5.07 1.39
C GLN A 256 -28.24 -4.97 0.10
N GLY A 257 -29.57 -5.12 0.23
CA GLY A 257 -30.49 -4.91 -0.85
C GLY A 257 -30.43 -3.45 -1.25
N GLN A 258 -30.16 -3.20 -2.53
CA GLN A 258 -30.83 -2.05 -3.14
C GLN A 258 -32.32 -2.31 -2.95
N GLN A 259 -33.05 -1.33 -2.43
CA GLN A 259 -34.51 -1.28 -2.56
C GLN A 259 -34.85 -1.62 -4.01
N LEU A 260 -35.32 -2.85 -4.23
CA LEU A 260 -35.97 -3.20 -5.48
C LEU A 260 -37.31 -2.48 -5.45
N ALA A 261 -37.35 -1.31 -6.06
CA ALA A 261 -38.58 -0.86 -6.67
C ALA A 261 -38.97 -1.94 -7.70
N THR A 262 -40.05 -2.64 -7.37
CA THR A 262 -40.99 -3.31 -8.29
C THR A 262 -40.44 -4.33 -9.28
N VAL A 263 -40.47 -5.60 -8.89
CA VAL A 263 -41.08 -6.66 -9.72
C VAL A 263 -41.88 -7.56 -8.77
N PRO A 264 -43.21 -7.70 -8.92
CA PRO A 264 -43.96 -8.69 -8.15
C PRO A 264 -43.53 -10.09 -8.59
N ASP A 265 -43.02 -10.90 -7.65
CA ASP A 265 -42.81 -12.33 -7.86
C ASP A 265 -44.19 -13.02 -8.01
N ALA A 266 -44.71 -13.03 -9.23
CA ALA A 266 -45.77 -13.96 -9.61
C ALA A 266 -45.13 -15.35 -9.77
N HIS A 267 -45.75 -16.36 -9.15
CA HIS A 267 -45.40 -17.79 -9.18
C HIS A 267 -44.43 -18.28 -8.09
N THR A 268 -44.84 -18.18 -6.83
CA THR A 268 -44.59 -19.27 -5.89
C THR A 268 -45.85 -19.47 -5.06
N ALA A 269 -46.53 -20.60 -5.27
CA ALA A 269 -47.75 -20.96 -4.53
C ALA A 269 -47.46 -21.00 -3.01
N PRO A 270 -48.40 -20.56 -2.17
CA PRO A 270 -48.21 -20.54 -0.73
C PRO A 270 -48.32 -21.95 -0.16
N ASN A 271 -47.26 -22.39 0.52
CA ASN A 271 -47.31 -23.58 1.37
C ASN A 271 -47.87 -23.15 2.74
N PRO A 272 -48.99 -23.71 3.24
CA PRO A 272 -49.63 -23.27 4.48
C PRO A 272 -49.10 -24.06 5.67
N THR A 273 -47.86 -23.82 6.07
CA THR A 273 -47.37 -24.10 7.43
C THR A 273 -46.33 -23.05 7.77
N GLY A 274 -46.80 -21.97 8.38
CA GLY A 274 -46.02 -20.81 8.76
C GLY A 274 -45.04 -21.12 9.89
N VAL A 275 -43.79 -21.38 9.51
CA VAL A 275 -42.63 -21.01 10.31
C VAL A 275 -41.72 -20.25 9.35
N SER A 276 -41.46 -18.97 9.64
CA SER A 276 -40.66 -18.10 8.81
C SER A 276 -39.27 -18.70 8.58
N ARG A 277 -38.97 -19.12 7.35
CA ARG A 277 -37.67 -19.67 6.95
C ARG A 277 -36.54 -18.63 7.03
N ALA A 278 -36.87 -17.35 7.25
CA ALA A 278 -35.90 -16.27 7.48
C ALA A 278 -35.22 -16.35 8.87
N THR A 279 -35.79 -17.10 9.83
CA THR A 279 -35.26 -17.22 11.19
C THR A 279 -34.49 -18.52 11.47
N ALA A 280 -34.50 -19.49 10.56
CA ALA A 280 -33.79 -20.78 10.74
C ALA A 280 -32.38 -20.82 10.10
N ALA A 281 -31.93 -19.73 9.47
CA ALA A 281 -30.58 -19.61 8.91
C ALA A 281 -29.60 -18.88 9.86
N ALA A 282 -30.03 -18.59 11.09
CA ALA A 282 -29.31 -17.72 12.01
C ALA A 282 -29.09 -18.40 13.37
N VAL A 283 -28.43 -19.56 13.39
CA VAL A 283 -27.56 -20.02 14.49
C VAL A 283 -26.55 -21.02 13.92
N HIS A 284 -25.46 -20.52 13.34
CA HIS A 284 -24.21 -21.27 13.34
C HIS A 284 -23.16 -20.33 13.90
N ASP A 285 -22.85 -20.50 15.19
CA ASP A 285 -21.77 -19.82 15.93
C ASP A 285 -20.37 -20.22 15.44
N GLY A 286 -20.24 -20.59 14.15
CA GLY A 286 -18.98 -20.90 13.52
C GLY A 286 -18.38 -19.64 12.93
N ASP A 287 -17.33 -19.12 13.56
CA ASP A 287 -16.44 -18.03 13.13
C ASP A 287 -15.70 -18.31 11.78
N GLY A 288 -16.19 -19.28 10.98
CA GLY A 288 -15.45 -19.90 9.87
C GLY A 288 -16.13 -19.91 8.50
N THR A 289 -17.35 -19.39 8.34
CA THR A 289 -18.07 -19.48 7.05
C THR A 289 -17.88 -18.27 6.13
N ALA A 290 -16.95 -17.37 6.41
CA ALA A 290 -16.68 -16.22 5.54
C ALA A 290 -15.60 -16.54 4.48
N VAL A 291 -15.56 -15.76 3.40
CA VAL A 291 -14.46 -15.87 2.41
C VAL A 291 -13.20 -15.23 3.01
N ASP A 292 -12.21 -16.03 3.42
CA ASP A 292 -10.94 -15.51 3.93
C ASP A 292 -10.24 -14.71 2.82
N THR A 293 -10.07 -13.41 3.05
CA THR A 293 -9.51 -12.50 2.06
C THR A 293 -8.00 -12.70 1.86
N ALA A 294 -7.27 -13.26 2.82
CA ALA A 294 -5.88 -13.66 2.65
C ALA A 294 -5.77 -14.90 1.76
N ALA A 295 -6.62 -15.91 2.00
CA ALA A 295 -6.73 -17.09 1.15
C ALA A 295 -7.15 -16.71 -0.28
N LEU A 296 -8.15 -15.83 -0.43
CA LEU A 296 -8.57 -15.32 -1.73
C LEU A 296 -7.40 -14.64 -2.45
N ALA A 297 -6.64 -13.81 -1.72
CA ALA A 297 -5.51 -13.09 -2.28
C ALA A 297 -4.29 -13.95 -2.59
N SER A 298 -4.19 -15.18 -2.08
CA SER A 298 -3.11 -16.11 -2.43
C SER A 298 -3.39 -16.83 -3.76
N VAL A 299 -4.67 -17.11 -4.10
CA VAL A 299 -5.03 -17.89 -5.30
C VAL A 299 -5.56 -17.06 -6.47
N MET A 300 -6.13 -15.87 -6.23
CA MET A 300 -6.90 -15.16 -7.27
C MET A 300 -6.11 -14.69 -8.49
N ALA A 301 -4.78 -14.63 -8.38
CA ALA A 301 -3.86 -14.30 -9.48
C ALA A 301 -3.34 -15.54 -10.24
N HIS A 302 -3.61 -16.75 -9.75
CA HIS A 302 -3.14 -17.98 -10.38
C HIS A 302 -3.97 -18.32 -11.63
N ASP A 303 -3.34 -18.95 -12.62
CA ASP A 303 -3.99 -19.37 -13.87
C ASP A 303 -5.20 -20.29 -13.69
N ALA A 304 -5.19 -21.21 -12.71
CA ALA A 304 -6.36 -21.99 -12.31
C ALA A 304 -7.58 -21.12 -11.95
N CYS A 305 -7.36 -19.91 -11.42
CA CYS A 305 -8.41 -18.96 -11.08
C CYS A 305 -8.72 -17.97 -12.22
N HIS A 306 -8.17 -18.17 -13.42
CA HIS A 306 -8.51 -17.40 -14.60
C HIS A 306 -9.99 -17.59 -14.98
N HIS A 307 -10.60 -16.60 -15.65
CA HIS A 307 -12.04 -16.65 -15.97
C HIS A 307 -12.45 -17.81 -16.89
N TRP A 308 -11.51 -18.30 -17.72
CA TRP A 308 -11.68 -19.51 -18.56
C TRP A 308 -11.57 -20.83 -17.76
N ALA A 309 -10.98 -20.81 -16.57
CA ALA A 309 -10.88 -21.95 -15.66
C ALA A 309 -11.92 -21.82 -14.53
N HIS A 310 -11.49 -21.68 -13.28
CA HIS A 310 -12.39 -21.59 -12.12
C HIS A 310 -12.92 -20.17 -11.88
N GLY A 311 -12.22 -19.15 -12.37
CA GLY A 311 -12.60 -17.74 -12.26
C GLY A 311 -12.68 -17.23 -10.82
N THR A 312 -13.19 -16.00 -10.65
CA THR A 312 -13.41 -15.39 -9.33
C THR A 312 -14.32 -16.24 -8.43
N SER A 313 -15.36 -16.87 -8.99
CA SER A 313 -16.26 -17.72 -8.19
C SER A 313 -15.54 -18.92 -7.60
N GLY A 314 -14.68 -19.61 -8.36
CA GLY A 314 -13.93 -20.74 -7.83
C GLY A 314 -12.88 -20.32 -6.81
N ALA A 315 -12.18 -19.21 -7.04
CA ALA A 315 -11.23 -18.65 -6.07
C ALA A 315 -11.90 -18.34 -4.72
N ARG A 316 -13.13 -17.81 -4.75
CA ARG A 316 -13.91 -17.51 -3.54
C ARG A 316 -14.41 -18.76 -2.82
N ILE A 317 -14.79 -19.80 -3.56
CA ILE A 317 -15.15 -21.09 -2.97
C ILE A 317 -13.92 -21.70 -2.27
N LEU A 318 -12.76 -21.73 -2.93
CA LEU A 318 -11.53 -22.23 -2.30
C LEU A 318 -11.17 -21.46 -1.03
N ALA A 319 -11.36 -20.14 -1.04
CA ALA A 319 -11.05 -19.27 0.09
C ALA A 319 -12.03 -19.35 1.27
N CYS A 320 -13.13 -20.09 1.18
CA CYS A 320 -14.03 -20.33 2.30
C CYS A 320 -14.06 -21.79 2.76
N LEU A 321 -13.22 -22.66 2.19
CA LEU A 321 -13.15 -24.08 2.55
C LEU A 321 -11.98 -24.34 3.50
N ASP A 322 -12.21 -25.24 4.46
CA ASP A 322 -11.21 -25.74 5.39
C ASP A 322 -10.90 -27.22 5.10
N PRO A 323 -9.67 -27.71 5.36
CA PRO A 323 -9.32 -29.12 5.18
C PRO A 323 -9.95 -30.07 6.22
N ALA A 324 -10.28 -29.59 7.41
CA ALA A 324 -10.86 -30.37 8.51
C ALA A 324 -12.35 -30.11 8.68
N GLU A 325 -12.81 -28.89 8.43
CA GLU A 325 -14.21 -28.48 8.58
C GLU A 325 -14.92 -28.38 7.22
N GLY A 326 -15.62 -29.46 6.84
CA GLY A 326 -16.35 -29.52 5.58
C GLY A 326 -17.59 -28.63 5.56
N LEU A 327 -17.88 -28.03 4.41
CA LEU A 327 -19.08 -27.20 4.21
C LEU A 327 -20.06 -27.83 3.23
N ALA A 328 -21.34 -27.78 3.55
CA ALA A 328 -22.41 -28.09 2.61
C ALA A 328 -22.52 -27.01 1.51
N ALA A 329 -23.03 -27.39 0.34
CA ALA A 329 -23.20 -26.45 -0.78
C ALA A 329 -24.06 -25.22 -0.43
N ALA A 330 -25.03 -25.35 0.50
CA ALA A 330 -25.83 -24.24 0.98
C ALA A 330 -25.01 -23.24 1.82
N GLN A 331 -24.13 -23.74 2.70
CA GLN A 331 -23.23 -22.88 3.50
C GLN A 331 -22.25 -22.15 2.58
N ILE A 332 -21.68 -22.82 1.58
CA ILE A 332 -20.79 -22.20 0.59
C ILE A 332 -21.51 -21.13 -0.21
N ARG A 333 -22.78 -21.36 -0.59
CA ARG A 333 -23.62 -20.36 -1.26
C ARG A 333 -23.77 -19.11 -0.41
N ASP A 334 -24.06 -19.27 0.88
CA ASP A 334 -24.30 -18.17 1.80
C ASP A 334 -23.00 -17.40 2.08
N ALA A 335 -21.90 -18.12 2.34
CA ALA A 335 -20.53 -17.59 2.47
C ALA A 335 -20.09 -16.73 1.28
N THR A 336 -20.35 -17.22 0.07
CA THR A 336 -19.86 -16.59 -1.16
C THR A 336 -20.87 -15.64 -1.80
N ALA A 337 -22.11 -15.56 -1.29
CA ALA A 337 -23.21 -14.85 -1.95
C ALA A 337 -23.35 -15.19 -3.45
N LEU A 338 -23.03 -16.43 -3.83
CA LEU A 338 -23.16 -16.94 -5.19
C LEU A 338 -24.53 -17.57 -5.39
N HIS A 339 -25.00 -17.63 -6.64
CA HIS A 339 -26.22 -18.37 -6.94
C HIS A 339 -25.99 -19.89 -6.79
N ARG A 340 -27.00 -20.63 -6.30
CA ARG A 340 -26.93 -22.08 -6.06
C ARG A 340 -26.41 -22.88 -7.27
N THR A 341 -26.85 -22.54 -8.48
CA THR A 341 -26.40 -23.24 -9.72
C THR A 341 -24.93 -22.92 -10.04
N THR A 342 -24.44 -21.73 -9.67
CA THR A 342 -23.03 -21.38 -9.84
C THR A 342 -22.17 -22.15 -8.85
N VAL A 343 -22.61 -22.28 -7.59
CA VAL A 343 -21.92 -23.08 -6.57
C VAL A 343 -21.81 -24.53 -7.01
N ALA A 344 -22.92 -25.19 -7.33
CA ALA A 344 -22.93 -26.58 -7.78
C ALA A 344 -21.99 -26.83 -8.98
N ARG A 345 -22.13 -26.04 -10.04
CA ARG A 345 -21.28 -26.14 -11.24
C ARG A 345 -19.80 -25.90 -10.94
N ARG A 346 -19.47 -25.06 -9.97
CA ARG A 346 -18.08 -24.76 -9.61
C ARG A 346 -17.49 -25.85 -8.71
N LEU A 347 -18.26 -26.38 -7.77
CA LEU A 347 -17.83 -27.49 -6.91
C LEU A 347 -17.57 -28.76 -7.72
N GLU A 348 -18.43 -29.09 -8.68
CA GLU A 348 -18.21 -30.20 -9.61
C GLU A 348 -16.87 -30.05 -10.34
N ARG A 349 -16.58 -28.86 -10.89
CA ARG A 349 -15.32 -28.58 -11.59
C ARG A 349 -14.11 -28.60 -10.67
N LEU A 350 -14.21 -28.01 -9.47
CA LEU A 350 -13.13 -27.98 -8.49
C LEU A 350 -12.80 -29.39 -7.97
N THR A 351 -13.82 -30.23 -7.79
CA THR A 351 -13.67 -31.64 -7.39
C THR A 351 -13.04 -32.47 -8.49
N ALA A 352 -13.49 -32.30 -9.74
CA ALA A 352 -12.86 -32.93 -10.91
C ALA A 352 -11.38 -32.53 -11.05
N ASP A 353 -11.03 -31.30 -10.63
CA ASP A 353 -9.67 -30.82 -10.63
C ASP A 353 -8.89 -31.15 -9.34
N GLY A 354 -9.47 -31.88 -8.39
CA GLY A 354 -8.80 -32.26 -7.14
C GLY A 354 -8.42 -31.07 -6.24
N LEU A 355 -9.05 -29.91 -6.44
CA LEU A 355 -8.86 -28.73 -5.59
C LEU A 355 -9.80 -28.73 -4.37
N VAL A 356 -10.86 -29.54 -4.45
CA VAL A 356 -11.89 -29.75 -3.42
C VAL A 356 -12.14 -31.24 -3.30
N LEU A 357 -12.34 -31.73 -2.08
CA LEU A 357 -12.78 -33.10 -1.82
C LEU A 357 -14.24 -33.10 -1.40
N GLU A 358 -15.06 -33.95 -2.02
CA GLU A 358 -16.44 -34.19 -1.60
C GLU A 358 -16.50 -35.47 -0.74
N ARG A 359 -17.07 -35.38 0.47
CA ARG A 359 -17.33 -36.51 1.35
C ARG A 359 -18.67 -36.33 2.04
N GLU A 360 -19.58 -37.29 1.88
CA GLU A 360 -20.89 -37.30 2.56
C GLU A 360 -21.73 -36.02 2.32
N GLY A 361 -21.62 -35.43 1.11
CA GLY A 361 -22.30 -34.19 0.75
C GLY A 361 -21.69 -32.91 1.33
N LEU A 362 -20.53 -33.02 1.99
CA LEU A 362 -19.71 -31.91 2.45
C LEU A 362 -18.49 -31.75 1.55
N TYR A 363 -18.04 -30.50 1.40
CA TYR A 363 -16.89 -30.12 0.59
C TYR A 363 -15.78 -29.62 1.48
N TYR A 364 -14.57 -30.12 1.25
CA TYR A 364 -13.35 -29.82 2.01
C TYR A 364 -12.30 -29.24 1.08
N LEU A 365 -11.42 -28.40 1.60
CA LEU A 365 -10.22 -28.00 0.87
C LEU A 365 -9.32 -29.22 0.65
N ALA A 366 -8.72 -29.35 -0.54
CA ALA A 366 -7.76 -30.42 -0.79
C ALA A 366 -6.58 -30.34 0.21
N PRO A 367 -6.12 -31.47 0.80
CA PRO A 367 -5.04 -31.48 1.80
C PRO A 367 -3.73 -30.84 1.30
N GLU A 368 -3.44 -30.93 0.00
CA GLU A 368 -2.29 -30.31 -0.63
C GLU A 368 -2.36 -28.78 -0.58
N LEU A 369 -3.58 -28.21 -0.56
CA LEU A 369 -3.81 -26.78 -0.40
C LEU A 369 -3.94 -26.35 1.07
N ALA A 370 -3.87 -27.29 2.01
CA ALA A 370 -3.97 -27.00 3.43
C ALA A 370 -2.62 -26.49 3.97
N GLY A 371 -2.56 -25.22 4.36
CA GLY A 371 -1.48 -24.71 5.18
C GLY A 371 -1.79 -24.86 6.68
N HIS A 372 -0.78 -24.61 7.53
CA HIS A 372 -0.92 -24.71 8.99
C HIS A 372 -2.04 -23.86 9.61
N VAL A 373 -2.44 -22.78 8.94
CA VAL A 373 -3.45 -21.85 9.46
C VAL A 373 -4.53 -21.56 8.42
N ARG A 374 -4.23 -21.69 7.12
CA ARG A 374 -5.05 -21.20 6.01
C ARG A 374 -4.72 -21.95 4.72
N LEU A 375 -5.50 -21.70 3.67
CA LEU A 375 -5.15 -22.09 2.31
C LEU A 375 -3.72 -21.67 1.96
N HIS A 376 -2.89 -22.66 1.65
CA HIS A 376 -1.55 -22.51 1.13
C HIS A 376 -1.55 -22.96 -0.34
N PRO A 377 -1.23 -22.08 -1.30
CA PRO A 377 -1.27 -22.47 -2.71
C PRO A 377 -0.16 -23.48 -3.02
N ASP A 378 -0.54 -24.75 -3.25
CA ASP A 378 0.33 -25.72 -3.90
C ASP A 378 0.43 -25.40 -5.39
N GLU A 379 1.57 -24.84 -5.78
CA GLU A 379 1.81 -24.40 -7.16
C GLU A 379 1.71 -25.55 -8.17
N ALA A 380 2.13 -26.77 -7.81
CA ALA A 380 2.08 -27.91 -8.71
C ALA A 380 0.63 -28.37 -8.95
N LEU A 381 -0.19 -28.42 -7.90
CA LEU A 381 -1.59 -28.77 -8.00
C LEU A 381 -2.38 -27.70 -8.77
N LEU A 382 -2.18 -26.42 -8.47
CA LEU A 382 -2.82 -25.32 -9.19
C LEU A 382 -2.37 -25.26 -10.65
N THR A 383 -1.09 -25.55 -10.95
CA THR A 383 -0.60 -25.66 -12.34
C THR A 383 -1.28 -26.81 -13.08
N ARG A 384 -1.38 -28.00 -12.48
CA ARG A 384 -2.12 -29.14 -13.09
C ARG A 384 -3.60 -28.81 -13.36
N ALA A 385 -4.25 -28.08 -12.45
CA ALA A 385 -5.61 -27.61 -12.66
C ALA A 385 -5.68 -26.59 -13.81
N ALA A 386 -4.72 -25.67 -13.89
CA ALA A 386 -4.62 -24.72 -15.00
C ALA A 386 -4.39 -25.42 -16.35
N ASP A 387 -3.56 -26.46 -16.38
CA ASP A 387 -3.23 -27.26 -17.58
C ASP A 387 -4.49 -27.97 -18.10
N ARG A 388 -5.22 -28.67 -17.23
CA ARG A 388 -6.48 -29.34 -17.58
C ARG A 388 -7.54 -28.38 -18.11
N ARG A 389 -7.50 -27.11 -17.70
CA ARG A 389 -8.40 -26.06 -18.17
C ARG A 389 -7.85 -25.25 -19.34
N GLY A 390 -6.64 -25.55 -19.83
CA GLY A 390 -6.02 -24.84 -20.94
C GLY A 390 -5.70 -23.37 -20.64
N THR A 391 -5.41 -23.06 -19.37
CA THR A 391 -5.18 -21.68 -18.89
C THR A 391 -3.75 -21.39 -18.46
N THR A 392 -2.88 -22.39 -18.49
CA THR A 392 -1.47 -22.25 -18.11
C THR A 392 -0.74 -21.21 -18.95
N GLY A 393 0.02 -20.35 -18.28
CA GLY A 393 0.80 -19.29 -18.87
C GLY A 393 0.00 -18.05 -19.25
N LEU A 394 -1.32 -17.99 -19.02
CA LEU A 394 -2.12 -16.80 -19.33
C LEU A 394 -1.71 -15.59 -18.47
N THR A 395 -1.40 -15.81 -17.19
CA THR A 395 -0.90 -14.78 -16.29
C THR A 395 0.49 -14.31 -16.71
N ALA A 396 1.38 -15.23 -17.09
CA ALA A 396 2.70 -14.88 -17.62
C ALA A 396 2.59 -14.05 -18.91
N ARG A 397 1.75 -14.46 -19.87
CA ARG A 397 1.47 -13.70 -21.11
C ARG A 397 0.90 -12.32 -20.81
N ARG A 398 0.02 -12.20 -19.81
CA ARG A 398 -0.53 -10.90 -19.38
C ARG A 398 0.56 -10.00 -18.80
N ARG A 399 1.40 -10.52 -17.89
CA ARG A 399 2.54 -9.77 -17.32
C ARG A 399 3.50 -9.32 -18.41
N HIS A 400 3.80 -10.19 -19.37
CA HIS A 400 4.64 -9.86 -20.52
C HIS A 400 4.02 -8.76 -21.38
N ARG A 401 2.72 -8.87 -21.70
CA ARG A 401 1.98 -7.82 -22.41
C ARG A 401 2.02 -6.48 -21.67
N HIS A 402 1.74 -6.48 -20.36
CA HIS A 402 1.79 -5.27 -19.55
C HIS A 402 3.21 -4.68 -19.45
N ALA A 403 4.25 -5.52 -19.43
CA ALA A 403 5.64 -5.09 -19.49
C ALA A 403 5.97 -4.44 -20.83
N HIS A 404 5.55 -5.05 -21.95
CA HIS A 404 5.69 -4.50 -23.28
C HIS A 404 4.93 -3.16 -23.43
N GLU A 405 3.67 -3.10 -22.98
CA GLU A 405 2.88 -1.86 -22.97
C GLU A 405 3.51 -0.76 -22.09
N ARG A 406 4.24 -1.12 -21.02
CA ARG A 406 5.02 -0.15 -20.23
C ARG A 406 6.21 0.36 -21.03
N ALA A 407 7.00 -0.53 -21.62
CA ALA A 407 8.16 -0.15 -22.41
C ALA A 407 7.79 0.73 -23.62
N VAL A 408 6.70 0.41 -24.32
CA VAL A 408 6.18 1.24 -25.43
C VAL A 408 5.74 2.62 -24.94
N TYR A 409 5.03 2.67 -23.81
CA TYR A 409 4.58 3.94 -23.24
C TYR A 409 5.74 4.79 -22.72
N GLU A 410 6.76 4.17 -22.13
CA GLU A 410 7.99 4.84 -21.70
C GLU A 410 8.71 5.46 -22.89
N ARG A 411 8.87 4.71 -23.99
CA ARG A 411 9.43 5.24 -25.24
C ARG A 411 8.64 6.43 -25.77
N TYR A 412 7.30 6.32 -25.83
CA TYR A 412 6.43 7.44 -26.24
C TYR A 412 6.62 8.69 -25.37
N LEU A 413 6.77 8.52 -24.05
CA LEU A 413 7.01 9.64 -23.13
C LEU A 413 8.39 10.26 -23.34
N GLU A 414 9.42 9.45 -23.61
CA GLU A 414 10.78 9.92 -23.90
C GLU A 414 10.84 10.70 -25.22
N GLU A 415 10.24 10.18 -26.29
CA GLU A 415 10.06 10.87 -27.57
C GLU A 415 9.34 12.21 -27.36
N ARG A 416 8.24 12.21 -26.60
CA ARG A 416 7.48 13.42 -26.30
C ARG A 416 8.27 14.43 -25.46
N ALA A 417 9.13 13.97 -24.54
CA ALA A 417 9.99 14.83 -23.74
C ALA A 417 11.10 15.46 -24.62
N GLN A 418 11.68 14.70 -25.55
CA GLN A 418 12.65 15.20 -26.53
C GLN A 418 12.01 16.27 -27.44
N HIS A 419 10.81 16.03 -27.95
CA HIS A 419 10.06 17.03 -28.73
C HIS A 419 9.74 18.32 -27.97
N ARG A 420 9.56 18.24 -26.64
CA ARG A 420 9.36 19.43 -25.79
C ARG A 420 10.65 20.15 -25.42
N ALA A 421 11.78 19.43 -25.42
CA ALA A 421 13.09 19.95 -25.05
C ALA A 421 13.86 20.56 -26.24
N GLY A 422 13.43 20.30 -27.47
CA GLY A 422 13.95 20.99 -28.65
C GLY A 422 13.62 22.49 -28.62
N PRO A 423 14.44 23.36 -29.25
CA PRO A 423 14.20 24.79 -29.39
C PRO A 423 13.07 25.09 -30.42
N GLY A 424 12.07 24.21 -30.49
CA GLY A 424 10.91 24.43 -31.34
C GLY A 424 10.25 25.73 -30.90
N PRO A 425 10.17 26.75 -31.77
CA PRO A 425 9.56 28.00 -31.39
C PRO A 425 8.13 27.74 -30.93
N ARG A 426 7.76 28.28 -29.76
CA ARG A 426 6.39 28.19 -29.24
C ARG A 426 5.45 28.64 -30.35
N LEU A 427 4.43 27.84 -30.66
CA LEU A 427 3.34 28.23 -31.55
C LEU A 427 2.85 29.61 -31.13
N ARG A 428 3.19 30.62 -31.92
CA ARG A 428 2.70 31.99 -31.79
C ARG A 428 1.61 32.11 -32.85
N LEU A 429 0.44 32.60 -32.46
CA LEU A 429 -0.49 33.14 -33.43
C LEU A 429 0.24 34.25 -34.18
N VAL A 430 0.15 34.26 -35.50
CA VAL A 430 0.73 35.32 -36.33
C VAL A 430 0.04 36.63 -35.95
N PRO A 431 0.74 37.63 -35.38
CA PRO A 431 0.14 38.92 -35.09
C PRO A 431 -0.39 39.56 -36.38
N GLU A 432 -1.50 40.30 -36.27
CA GLU A 432 -1.99 41.12 -37.38
C GLU A 432 -0.87 42.08 -37.84
N GLY A 433 -0.62 42.12 -39.15
CA GLY A 433 0.43 42.94 -39.77
C GLY A 433 1.76 42.24 -40.06
N VAL A 434 1.92 40.96 -39.73
CA VAL A 434 3.13 40.18 -40.13
C VAL A 434 3.09 39.75 -41.60
N LEU A 435 1.90 39.56 -42.15
CA LEU A 435 1.68 39.32 -43.58
C LEU A 435 0.93 40.51 -44.17
N ASN A 436 1.29 40.88 -45.39
CA ASN A 436 0.46 41.77 -46.20
C ASN A 436 -0.81 40.98 -46.60
N PRO A 437 -2.02 41.44 -46.22
CA PRO A 437 -3.25 40.70 -46.52
C PRO A 437 -3.55 40.60 -48.02
N ASP A 438 -3.04 41.53 -48.82
CA ASP A 438 -3.34 41.61 -50.26
C ASP A 438 -2.34 40.81 -51.11
N THR A 439 -1.09 40.68 -50.66
CA THR A 439 -0.02 40.01 -51.42
C THR A 439 0.44 38.70 -50.80
N GLY A 440 0.13 38.45 -49.52
CA GLY A 440 0.65 37.31 -48.77
C GLY A 440 2.15 37.40 -48.46
N GLU A 441 2.79 38.53 -48.73
CA GLU A 441 4.21 38.72 -48.48
C GLU A 441 4.49 38.96 -47.01
N LEU A 442 5.63 38.42 -46.54
CA LEU A 442 6.08 38.58 -45.16
C LEU A 442 6.62 40.00 -44.92
N LEU A 443 5.98 40.73 -44.02
CA LEU A 443 6.35 42.10 -43.65
C LEU A 443 7.31 42.18 -42.45
N ASP A 444 7.34 41.16 -41.57
CA ASP A 444 8.27 41.09 -40.43
C ASP A 444 9.30 39.98 -40.63
N GLU A 445 10.56 40.37 -40.86
CA GLU A 445 11.70 39.47 -41.09
C GLU A 445 11.94 38.48 -39.94
N ARG A 446 11.43 38.75 -38.73
CA ARG A 446 11.51 37.80 -37.60
C ARG A 446 10.75 36.49 -37.83
N TRP A 447 9.86 36.45 -38.83
CA TRP A 447 9.12 35.25 -39.23
C TRP A 447 9.70 34.56 -40.47
N HIS A 448 10.90 34.95 -40.91
CA HIS A 448 11.57 34.31 -42.02
C HIS A 448 11.91 32.85 -41.69
N GLY A 449 11.48 31.90 -42.53
CA GLY A 449 11.60 30.44 -42.30
C GLY A 449 10.33 29.76 -41.76
N TRP A 450 9.30 30.53 -41.41
CA TRP A 450 7.97 30.00 -41.11
C TRP A 450 7.14 29.85 -42.39
N ASP A 451 6.43 28.73 -42.50
CA ASP A 451 5.31 28.58 -43.42
C ASP A 451 4.06 29.17 -42.79
N LEU A 452 3.60 30.25 -43.41
CA LEU A 452 2.45 31.04 -42.97
C LEU A 452 1.25 30.85 -43.90
N SER A 453 1.23 29.79 -44.72
CA SER A 453 0.11 29.49 -45.63
C SER A 453 -1.22 29.28 -44.89
N ASP A 454 -1.17 28.79 -43.65
CA ASP A 454 -2.27 28.85 -42.69
C ASP A 454 -1.92 29.85 -41.57
N PRO A 455 -2.50 31.06 -41.56
CA PRO A 455 -2.20 32.08 -40.55
C PRO A 455 -2.66 31.67 -39.13
N HIS A 456 -3.55 30.70 -39.02
CA HIS A 456 -3.97 30.14 -37.73
C HIS A 456 -3.08 28.99 -37.25
N ARG A 457 -2.22 28.44 -38.12
CA ARG A 457 -1.32 27.32 -37.81
C ARG A 457 0.03 27.47 -38.52
N PRO A 458 0.83 28.50 -38.20
CA PRO A 458 2.14 28.66 -38.80
C PRO A 458 3.05 27.48 -38.42
N THR A 459 3.71 26.86 -39.40
CA THR A 459 4.65 25.74 -39.20
C THR A 459 6.07 26.19 -39.53
N TRP A 460 7.03 25.90 -38.66
CA TRP A 460 8.44 26.21 -38.91
C TRP A 460 9.09 25.11 -39.76
N HIS A 461 9.70 25.48 -40.89
CA HIS A 461 10.48 24.54 -41.69
C HIS A 461 11.95 24.61 -41.25
N ASP A 462 12.35 23.72 -40.35
CA ASP A 462 13.77 23.50 -40.04
C ASP A 462 14.45 22.75 -41.21
N ASN A 463 14.74 23.44 -42.32
CA ASN A 463 15.71 22.90 -43.27
C ASN A 463 16.43 23.96 -44.13
N PRO A 464 17.60 24.47 -43.69
CA PRO A 464 18.47 25.26 -44.56
C PRO A 464 19.22 24.44 -45.64
N ALA A 465 18.93 23.15 -45.84
CA ALA A 465 19.66 22.30 -46.78
C ALA A 465 19.16 22.30 -48.23
N HIS A 466 18.15 23.10 -48.60
CA HIS A 466 17.77 23.31 -50.00
C HIS A 466 17.97 24.78 -50.39
N GLY A 467 19.24 25.15 -50.54
CA GLY A 467 19.59 26.34 -51.31
C GLY A 467 19.14 26.18 -52.77
N PRO A 468 18.75 27.27 -53.44
CA PRO A 468 18.29 27.21 -54.84
C PRO A 468 19.43 26.70 -55.72
N THR A 469 19.19 25.59 -56.43
CA THR A 469 19.99 25.18 -57.59
C THR A 469 20.12 26.36 -58.55
N ALA A 470 21.33 26.88 -58.69
CA ALA A 470 21.65 27.99 -59.57
C ALA A 470 21.28 27.65 -61.04
N PRO A 471 20.70 28.59 -61.80
CA PRO A 471 20.47 28.40 -63.22
C PRO A 471 21.81 28.38 -63.97
N GLY A 472 22.05 27.32 -64.72
CA GLY A 472 23.20 27.18 -65.60
C GLY A 472 23.20 28.27 -66.67
N HIS A 473 24.22 29.12 -66.66
CA HIS A 473 24.51 30.05 -67.73
C HIS A 473 24.95 29.31 -68.99
N ALA A 474 24.21 29.57 -70.08
CA ALA A 474 24.63 29.29 -71.44
C ALA A 474 25.80 30.19 -71.85
N ALA A 475 26.81 29.61 -72.50
CA ALA A 475 27.76 30.33 -73.33
C ALA A 475 27.44 30.02 -74.80
N CYS A 476 27.27 31.08 -75.59
CA CYS A 476 27.09 31.05 -77.04
C CYS A 476 28.39 30.72 -77.78
N ALA A 477 28.22 30.23 -79.02
CA ALA A 477 29.15 30.44 -80.12
C ALA A 477 29.07 31.88 -80.65
#